data_AF-X0V957-F1
#
_entry.id   AF-X0V957-F1
#
_cell.length_a   1.000
_cell.length_b   1.000
_cell.length_c   1.000
_cell.angle_alpha   90.00
_cell.angle_beta   90.00
_cell.angle_gamma   90.00
#
_symmetry.space_group_name_H-M   'P 1'
#
loop_
_entity.id
_entity.type
_entity.pdbx_description
1 polymer ?
#
loop_
_entity_poly.entity_id
_entity_poly.type
_entity_poly.pdbx_seq_one_letter_code
_entity_poly.pdbx_strand_id
1 'polypeptide(L)'
;RRFLVATSVDNKYLASKAVELQTLLNMLKGDPVGAYVTLKRILREQRIILRKLINEEDIRGCEDYIKILNDFYNLLDKTKLITIVKPRLDGHKVGDRSLYSQIFRAVITPDFMFARLMARVPLDGEEIDTYKIDKYTDVAIFKVPGDIKYLYHLNPPEFKISEDKYELLDMARSVLIKHKPRAEDFIDPEKMRMTFYNIGKDLLQELSEKQGVRLTFSELKDLTNILVRYTVGFGLIEVLLKDERVQDITVNGPIGQTP
;
A
#
# COMPACT_ATOMS: atom_id res chain seq x y z
N ARG A 1 7.78 -22.12 -12.44
CA ARG A 1 7.64 -23.57 -12.73
C ARG A 1 8.86 -24.21 -13.42
N ARG A 2 9.99 -23.51 -13.63
CA ARG A 2 11.23 -24.08 -14.23
C ARG A 2 12.46 -23.76 -13.38
N PHE A 3 12.59 -24.38 -12.21
CA PHE A 3 13.83 -24.34 -11.41
C PHE A 3 14.15 -25.68 -10.70
N LEU A 4 13.45 -26.77 -11.05
CA LEU A 4 13.60 -28.07 -10.38
C LEU A 4 13.76 -29.24 -11.36
N VAL A 5 14.41 -29.01 -12.50
CA VAL A 5 14.68 -30.10 -13.45
C VAL A 5 16.14 -30.00 -13.88
N ALA A 6 17.01 -30.56 -13.04
CA ALA A 6 18.26 -31.24 -13.43
C ALA A 6 19.24 -31.29 -12.24
N THR A 7 19.01 -32.17 -11.27
CA THR A 7 20.08 -32.82 -10.49
C THR A 7 19.49 -34.05 -9.78
N SER A 8 19.91 -35.23 -10.25
CA SER A 8 19.83 -36.56 -9.63
C SER A 8 18.57 -36.93 -8.82
N VAL A 9 17.73 -37.77 -9.42
CA VAL A 9 16.61 -38.47 -8.78
C VAL A 9 17.09 -39.58 -7.80
N ASP A 10 18.39 -39.82 -7.66
CA ASP A 10 18.91 -40.97 -6.91
C ASP A 10 19.14 -40.73 -5.41
N ASN A 11 18.97 -39.51 -4.90
CA ASN A 11 19.20 -39.25 -3.47
C ASN A 11 17.89 -39.15 -2.67
N LYS A 12 17.53 -40.25 -1.98
CA LYS A 12 16.34 -40.34 -1.11
C LYS A 12 16.30 -39.23 -0.05
N TYR A 13 17.46 -38.77 0.40
CA TYR A 13 17.57 -37.67 1.36
C TYR A 13 17.02 -36.36 0.78
N LEU A 14 17.46 -35.97 -0.42
CA LEU A 14 17.01 -34.74 -1.09
C LEU A 14 15.50 -34.77 -1.38
N ALA A 15 14.99 -35.92 -1.82
CA ALA A 15 13.56 -36.10 -2.05
C ALA A 15 12.74 -35.86 -0.78
N SER A 16 13.23 -36.31 0.39
CA SER A 16 12.57 -36.09 1.68
C SER A 16 12.49 -34.61 2.09
N LYS A 17 13.39 -33.77 1.56
CA LYS A 17 13.49 -32.33 1.88
C LYS A 17 12.76 -31.41 0.91
N ALA A 18 12.18 -31.95 -0.17
CA ALA A 18 11.45 -31.16 -1.16
C ALA A 18 10.25 -30.39 -0.56
N VAL A 19 9.53 -31.02 0.38
CA VAL A 19 8.39 -30.39 1.08
C VAL A 19 8.84 -29.21 1.94
N GLU A 20 9.99 -29.34 2.62
CA GLU A 20 10.56 -28.27 3.46
C GLU A 20 10.94 -27.05 2.62
N LEU A 21 11.55 -27.25 1.45
CA LEU A 21 11.81 -26.17 0.48
C LEU A 21 10.52 -25.52 -0.03
N GLN A 22 9.50 -26.31 -0.36
CA GLN A 22 8.24 -25.78 -0.86
C GLN A 22 7.54 -24.92 0.21
N THR A 23 7.60 -25.34 1.47
CA THR A 23 7.07 -24.57 2.61
C THR A 23 7.83 -23.25 2.78
N LEU A 24 9.16 -23.25 2.70
CA LEU A 24 9.95 -22.02 2.75
C LEU A 24 9.61 -21.05 1.60
N LEU A 25 9.42 -21.56 0.38
CA LEU A 25 9.03 -20.73 -0.77
C LEU A 25 7.63 -20.14 -0.63
N ASN A 26 6.69 -20.88 -0.02
CA ASN A 26 5.36 -20.36 0.28
C ASN A 26 5.41 -19.31 1.39
N MET A 27 6.22 -19.56 2.43
CA MET A 27 6.42 -18.64 3.53
C MET A 27 7.04 -17.32 3.05
N LEU A 28 7.99 -17.37 2.11
CA LEU A 28 8.60 -16.18 1.51
C LEU A 28 7.56 -15.21 0.90
N LYS A 29 6.44 -15.73 0.37
CA LYS A 29 5.39 -14.89 -0.23
C LYS A 29 4.57 -14.13 0.81
N GLY A 30 4.43 -14.67 2.02
CA GLY A 30 3.59 -14.08 3.07
C GLY A 30 4.39 -13.40 4.20
N ASP A 31 5.51 -13.98 4.59
CA ASP A 31 6.39 -13.54 5.67
C ASP A 31 7.87 -13.75 5.28
N PRO A 32 8.45 -12.88 4.42
CA PRO A 32 9.85 -12.98 4.00
C PRO A 32 10.86 -12.88 5.16
N VAL A 33 10.57 -12.08 6.19
CA VAL A 33 11.41 -11.96 7.40
C VAL A 33 11.37 -13.27 8.20
N GLY A 34 10.18 -13.83 8.43
CA GLY A 34 10.03 -15.14 9.06
C GLY A 34 10.71 -16.24 8.25
N ALA A 35 10.59 -16.23 6.92
CA ALA A 35 11.25 -17.20 6.04
C ALA A 35 12.77 -17.14 6.20
N TYR A 36 13.36 -15.96 6.33
CA TYR A 36 14.79 -15.78 6.58
C TYR A 36 15.23 -16.36 7.94
N VAL A 37 14.44 -16.15 9.00
CA VAL A 37 14.72 -16.72 10.33
C VAL A 37 14.58 -18.25 10.31
N THR A 38 13.53 -18.79 9.69
CA THR A 38 13.32 -20.23 9.54
C THR A 38 14.45 -20.86 8.72
N LEU A 39 14.88 -20.22 7.63
CA LEU A 39 16.00 -20.68 6.82
C LEU A 39 17.31 -20.76 7.63
N LYS A 40 17.60 -19.77 8.49
CA LYS A 40 18.74 -19.84 9.43
C LYS A 40 18.64 -21.01 10.40
N ARG A 41 17.44 -21.33 10.89
CA ARG A 41 17.21 -22.47 11.81
C ARG A 41 17.46 -23.80 11.10
N ILE A 42 16.87 -23.99 9.92
CA ILE A 42 17.06 -25.20 9.10
C ILE A 42 18.54 -25.38 8.75
N LEU A 43 19.24 -24.32 8.30
CA LEU A 43 20.68 -24.40 8.03
C LEU A 43 21.50 -24.86 9.25
N ARG A 44 21.13 -24.46 10.47
CA ARG A 44 21.80 -24.91 11.70
C ARG A 44 21.48 -26.39 11.97
N GLU A 45 20.21 -26.78 11.86
CA GLU A 45 19.76 -28.16 12.07
C GLU A 45 20.42 -29.13 11.08
N GLN A 46 20.45 -28.78 9.79
CA GLN A 46 21.07 -29.61 8.75
C GLN A 46 22.57 -29.80 9.00
N ARG A 47 23.29 -28.76 9.44
CA ARG A 47 24.71 -28.87 9.82
C ARG A 47 24.93 -29.80 11.02
N ILE A 48 23.97 -29.87 11.95
CA ILE A 48 24.02 -30.80 13.10
C ILE A 48 23.73 -32.23 12.63
N ILE A 49 22.73 -32.41 11.76
CA ILE A 49 22.38 -33.70 11.19
C ILE A 49 23.55 -34.27 10.38
N LEU A 50 24.19 -33.46 9.54
CA LEU A 50 25.34 -33.85 8.74
C LEU A 50 26.45 -34.51 9.59
N ARG A 51 26.71 -34.00 10.79
CA ARG A 51 27.74 -34.55 11.71
C ARG A 51 27.35 -35.91 12.31
N LYS A 52 26.07 -36.27 12.26
CA LYS A 52 25.51 -37.51 12.84
C LYS A 52 25.21 -38.57 11.78
N LEU A 53 25.27 -38.21 10.50
CA LEU A 53 25.06 -39.15 9.40
C LEU A 53 26.28 -40.06 9.24
N ILE A 54 26.00 -41.33 8.97
CA ILE A 54 27.02 -42.39 8.81
C ILE A 54 27.07 -42.89 7.36
N ASN A 55 25.91 -42.91 6.68
CA ASN A 55 25.78 -43.35 5.30
C ASN A 55 26.31 -42.28 4.32
N GLU A 56 27.25 -42.64 3.45
CA GLU A 56 27.86 -41.74 2.48
C GLU A 56 26.86 -41.12 1.49
N GLU A 57 25.81 -41.84 1.09
CA GLU A 57 24.78 -41.32 0.18
C GLU A 57 23.95 -40.20 0.83
N ASP A 58 23.59 -40.40 2.10
CA ASP A 58 22.83 -39.41 2.88
C ASP A 58 23.69 -38.19 3.23
N ILE A 59 25.00 -38.40 3.45
CA ILE A 59 25.96 -37.30 3.66
C ILE A 59 26.01 -36.41 2.42
N ARG A 60 26.23 -36.98 1.22
CA ARG A 60 26.24 -36.21 -0.03
C ARG A 60 24.92 -35.47 -0.27
N GLY A 61 23.79 -36.13 0.00
CA GLY A 61 22.47 -35.51 -0.14
C GLY A 61 22.23 -34.36 0.82
N CYS A 62 22.73 -34.47 2.05
CA CYS A 62 22.67 -33.41 3.04
C CYS A 62 23.59 -32.24 2.66
N GLU A 63 24.78 -32.50 2.14
CA GLU A 63 25.70 -31.46 1.64
C GLU A 63 25.10 -30.68 0.47
N ASP A 64 24.52 -31.37 -0.52
CA ASP A 64 23.81 -30.75 -1.63
C ASP A 64 22.62 -29.92 -1.15
N TYR A 65 21.88 -30.42 -0.15
CA TYR A 65 20.77 -29.69 0.45
C TYR A 65 21.25 -28.40 1.15
N ILE A 66 22.31 -28.49 1.95
CA ILE A 66 22.93 -27.34 2.62
C ILE A 66 23.42 -26.31 1.60
N LYS A 67 23.97 -26.76 0.46
CA LYS A 67 24.38 -25.87 -0.62
C LYS A 67 23.20 -25.08 -1.18
N ILE A 68 22.09 -25.74 -1.50
CA ILE A 68 20.85 -25.08 -1.97
C ILE A 68 20.34 -24.07 -0.93
N LEU A 69 20.32 -24.45 0.35
CA LEU A 69 19.88 -23.55 1.42
C LEU A 69 20.81 -22.35 1.60
N ASN A 70 22.13 -22.52 1.46
CA ASN A 70 23.09 -21.41 1.51
C ASN A 70 22.90 -20.46 0.32
N ASP A 71 22.66 -20.98 -0.89
CA ASP A 71 22.38 -20.15 -2.07
C ASP A 71 21.10 -19.33 -1.86
N PHE A 72 20.03 -19.96 -1.36
CA PHE A 72 18.80 -19.26 -1.01
C PHE A 72 19.02 -18.22 0.08
N TYR A 73 19.80 -18.55 1.11
CA TYR A 73 20.14 -17.61 2.18
C TYR A 73 20.88 -16.39 1.65
N ASN A 74 21.87 -16.58 0.79
CA ASN A 74 22.65 -15.50 0.19
C ASN A 74 21.80 -14.58 -0.69
N LEU A 75 20.84 -15.13 -1.44
CA LEU A 75 19.90 -14.35 -2.22
C LEU A 75 18.99 -13.50 -1.32
N LEU A 76 18.49 -14.09 -0.24
CA LEU A 76 17.57 -13.42 0.67
C LEU A 76 18.28 -12.36 1.55
N ASP A 77 19.51 -12.63 2.00
CA ASP A 77 20.32 -11.72 2.81
C ASP A 77 20.67 -10.41 2.08
N LYS A 78 20.81 -10.47 0.73
CA LYS A 78 21.09 -9.31 -0.12
C LYS A 78 19.87 -8.41 -0.39
N THR A 79 18.66 -8.84 -0.01
CA THR A 79 17.47 -8.03 -0.25
C THR A 79 17.47 -6.78 0.64
N LYS A 80 16.96 -5.66 0.12
CA LYS A 80 16.83 -4.41 0.88
C LYS A 80 16.02 -4.61 2.17
N LEU A 81 14.94 -5.38 2.08
CA LEU A 81 14.07 -5.69 3.22
C LEU A 81 14.86 -6.34 4.36
N ILE A 82 15.60 -7.41 4.08
CA ILE A 82 16.37 -8.14 5.09
C ILE A 82 17.52 -7.29 5.63
N THR A 83 18.20 -6.52 4.78
CA THR A 83 19.31 -5.66 5.19
C THR A 83 18.88 -4.64 6.26
N ILE A 84 17.69 -4.06 6.10
CA ILE A 84 17.13 -3.08 7.05
C ILE A 84 16.74 -3.77 8.38
N VAL A 85 16.19 -4.98 8.31
CA VAL A 85 15.65 -5.68 9.49
C VAL A 85 16.74 -6.42 10.27
N LYS A 86 17.83 -6.83 9.61
CA LYS A 86 18.91 -7.67 10.15
C LYS A 86 19.42 -7.25 11.53
N PRO A 87 19.63 -5.97 11.85
CA PRO A 87 20.11 -5.54 13.17
C PRO A 87 19.08 -5.74 14.31
N ARG A 88 17.81 -5.98 13.99
CA ARG A 88 16.68 -6.06 14.94
C ARG A 88 15.97 -7.41 14.90
N LEU A 89 16.61 -8.44 14.33
CA LEU A 89 16.05 -9.79 14.24
C LEU A 89 16.08 -10.58 15.55
N ASP A 90 16.84 -10.11 16.54
CA ASP A 90 16.99 -10.80 17.81
C ASP A 90 15.66 -10.88 18.56
N GLY A 91 15.24 -12.11 18.90
CA GLY A 91 13.95 -12.36 19.55
C GLY A 91 12.73 -12.35 18.62
N HIS A 92 12.90 -12.17 17.30
CA HIS A 92 11.79 -12.20 16.36
C HIS A 92 11.08 -13.56 16.34
N LYS A 93 9.75 -13.54 16.49
CA LYS A 93 8.89 -14.71 16.36
C LYS A 93 8.30 -14.75 14.96
N VAL A 94 8.37 -15.92 14.33
CA VAL A 94 7.72 -16.15 13.03
C VAL A 94 6.24 -15.81 13.13
N GLY A 95 5.73 -14.99 12.20
CA GLY A 95 4.36 -14.48 12.21
C GLY A 95 4.16 -13.13 12.90
N ASP A 96 5.14 -12.62 13.67
CA ASP A 96 5.08 -11.25 14.19
C ASP A 96 5.27 -10.23 13.05
N ARG A 97 4.38 -9.24 12.98
CA ARG A 97 4.43 -8.21 11.94
C ARG A 97 5.07 -6.89 12.37
N SER A 98 5.54 -6.77 13.61
CA SER A 98 6.12 -5.55 14.18
C SER A 98 7.25 -4.93 13.34
N LEU A 99 8.14 -5.75 12.78
CA LEU A 99 9.27 -5.30 11.95
C LEU A 99 8.81 -4.74 10.60
N TYR A 100 7.68 -5.22 10.07
CA TYR A 100 7.12 -4.72 8.83
C TYR A 100 6.53 -3.33 8.98
N SER A 101 5.89 -3.01 10.11
CA SER A 101 5.29 -1.70 10.39
C SER A 101 6.31 -0.56 10.41
N GLN A 102 7.61 -0.86 10.61
CA GLN A 102 8.69 0.12 10.57
C GLN A 102 9.16 0.43 9.14
N ILE A 103 8.91 -0.48 8.19
CA ILE A 103 9.38 -0.41 6.80
C ILE A 103 8.25 -0.02 5.88
N PHE A 104 7.15 -0.77 5.96
CA PHE A 104 5.94 -0.52 5.23
C PHE A 104 5.09 0.45 6.03
N ARG A 105 4.98 1.66 5.48
CA ARG A 105 4.06 2.67 5.98
C ARG A 105 2.71 2.38 5.35
N ALA A 106 1.69 2.12 6.18
CA ALA A 106 0.32 2.06 5.69
C ALA A 106 -0.02 3.39 5.03
N VAL A 107 -0.32 3.34 3.73
CA VAL A 107 -0.88 4.48 3.02
C VAL A 107 -2.39 4.36 3.19
N ILE A 108 -2.93 5.03 4.21
CA ILE A 108 -4.38 5.19 4.36
C ILE A 108 -4.75 6.38 3.50
N THR A 109 -4.80 6.18 2.19
CA THR A 109 -5.44 7.12 1.27
C THR A 109 -6.76 6.49 0.84
N PRO A 110 -7.85 7.26 0.77
CA PRO A 110 -9.08 6.75 0.18
C PRO A 110 -8.77 6.19 -1.22
N ASP A 111 -9.10 4.92 -1.49
CA ASP A 111 -8.83 4.23 -2.76
C ASP A 111 -9.58 4.87 -3.94
N PHE A 112 -10.46 5.84 -3.65
CA PHE A 112 -11.07 6.69 -4.64
C PHE A 112 -10.27 7.88 -5.12
N MET A 113 -9.19 8.22 -4.42
CA MET A 113 -8.29 9.27 -4.84
C MET A 113 -7.29 8.73 -5.86
N PHE A 114 -7.41 9.17 -7.11
CA PHE A 114 -6.41 8.87 -8.14
C PHE A 114 -5.05 9.52 -7.85
N ALA A 115 -5.02 10.57 -7.03
CA ALA A 115 -3.80 11.25 -6.60
C ALA A 115 -3.36 10.74 -5.22
N ARG A 116 -2.09 10.30 -5.13
CA ARG A 116 -1.46 10.01 -3.83
C ARG A 116 -1.07 11.32 -3.17
N LEU A 117 -1.78 11.70 -2.11
CA LEU A 117 -1.34 12.76 -1.21
C LEU A 117 -0.36 12.22 -0.18
N MET A 118 0.70 12.98 0.10
CA MET A 118 1.54 12.70 1.27
C MET A 118 0.70 12.99 2.51
N ALA A 119 0.19 11.94 3.16
CA ALA A 119 -0.72 12.06 4.30
C ALA A 119 -0.06 12.55 5.59
N ARG A 120 1.26 12.79 5.62
CA ARG A 120 1.98 13.22 6.82
C ARG A 120 2.93 14.36 6.50
N VAL A 121 2.92 15.33 7.41
CA VAL A 121 3.87 16.45 7.51
C VAL A 121 5.30 15.93 7.72
N PRO A 122 6.33 16.56 7.13
CA PRO A 122 7.73 16.23 7.40
C PRO A 122 8.08 16.38 8.88
N LEU A 123 8.72 15.36 9.46
CA LEU A 123 9.06 15.31 10.89
C LEU A 123 10.00 16.45 11.33
N ASP A 124 10.84 16.93 10.42
CA ASP A 124 11.83 17.98 10.68
C ASP A 124 11.41 19.34 10.09
N GLY A 125 10.18 19.46 9.56
CA GLY A 125 9.69 20.69 8.95
C GLY A 125 9.22 21.72 9.97
N GLU A 126 9.67 22.97 9.83
CA GLU A 126 9.16 24.11 10.60
C GLU A 126 7.87 24.63 9.94
N GLU A 127 6.77 24.72 10.69
CA GLU A 127 5.51 25.29 10.18
C GLU A 127 5.64 26.81 10.08
N ILE A 128 5.44 27.35 8.86
CA ILE A 128 5.59 28.78 8.56
C ILE A 128 4.24 29.48 8.51
N ASP A 129 3.24 28.84 7.91
CA ASP A 129 1.89 29.40 7.78
C ASP A 129 0.86 28.27 7.69
N THR A 130 -0.34 28.54 8.17
CA THR A 130 -1.49 27.64 8.08
C THR A 130 -2.75 28.47 7.80
N TYR A 131 -3.49 28.08 6.77
CA TYR A 131 -4.73 28.74 6.39
C TYR A 131 -5.76 27.74 5.86
N LYS A 132 -7.00 28.20 5.69
CA LYS A 132 -8.11 27.39 5.20
C LYS A 132 -8.54 27.89 3.83
N ILE A 133 -8.67 26.97 2.88
CA ILE A 133 -9.27 27.28 1.57
C ILE A 133 -10.80 27.36 1.71
N ASP A 134 -11.37 26.40 2.46
CA ASP A 134 -12.80 26.34 2.74
C ASP A 134 -13.06 25.78 4.14
N LYS A 135 -14.33 25.50 4.46
CA LYS A 135 -14.73 24.98 5.78
C LYS A 135 -14.03 23.66 6.15
N TYR A 136 -13.64 22.86 5.17
CA TYR A 136 -13.17 21.48 5.38
C TYR A 136 -11.76 21.22 4.85
N THR A 137 -11.15 22.18 4.17
CA THR A 137 -9.83 22.06 3.55
C THR A 137 -8.85 23.01 4.22
N ASP A 138 -7.80 22.44 4.82
CA ASP A 138 -6.72 23.20 5.44
C ASP A 138 -5.43 23.03 4.63
N VAL A 139 -4.61 24.08 4.63
CA VAL A 139 -3.28 24.12 4.01
C VAL A 139 -2.28 24.52 5.07
N ALA A 140 -1.17 23.78 5.13
CA ALA A 140 -0.03 24.13 5.96
C ALA A 140 1.24 24.23 5.09
N ILE A 141 2.03 25.28 5.30
CA ILE A 141 3.27 25.57 4.59
C ILE A 141 4.43 25.27 5.53
N PHE A 142 5.32 24.36 5.12
CA PHE A 142 6.48 23.97 5.91
C PHE A 142 7.79 24.39 5.25
N LYS A 143 8.77 24.74 6.08
CA LYS A 143 10.17 24.89 5.68
C LYS A 143 10.93 23.66 6.14
N VAL A 144 11.48 22.89 5.19
CA VAL A 144 12.23 21.67 5.51
C VAL A 144 13.74 21.99 5.51
N PRO A 145 14.47 21.65 6.58
CA PRO A 145 15.92 21.82 6.62
C PRO A 145 16.61 21.12 5.46
N GLY A 146 17.38 21.87 4.67
CA GLY A 146 18.11 21.34 3.51
C GLY A 146 17.34 21.38 2.18
N ASP A 147 16.07 21.77 2.17
CA ASP A 147 15.33 22.13 0.95
C ASP A 147 15.22 23.66 0.85
N ILE A 148 15.39 24.18 -0.37
CA ILE A 148 15.22 25.60 -0.67
C ILE A 148 13.73 25.91 -0.87
N LYS A 149 12.93 24.91 -1.24
CA LYS A 149 11.50 25.06 -1.50
C LYS A 149 10.69 24.85 -0.22
N TYR A 150 9.63 25.64 -0.08
CA TYR A 150 8.61 25.36 0.92
C TYR A 150 7.76 24.18 0.49
N LEU A 151 7.34 23.38 1.45
CA LEU A 151 6.42 22.28 1.24
C LEU A 151 4.99 22.78 1.47
N TYR A 152 4.17 22.71 0.43
CA TYR A 152 2.73 22.92 0.50
C TYR A 152 2.03 21.61 0.87
N HIS A 153 1.41 21.55 2.04
CA HIS A 153 0.70 20.37 2.53
C HIS A 153 -0.80 20.61 2.60
N LEU A 154 -1.54 19.96 1.69
CA LEU A 154 -3.00 20.04 1.60
C LEU A 154 -3.67 18.95 2.43
N ASN A 155 -4.61 19.32 3.29
CA ASN A 155 -5.46 18.41 4.03
C ASN A 155 -6.93 18.58 3.61
N PRO A 156 -7.39 17.81 2.60
CA PRO A 156 -8.74 17.96 2.05
C PRO A 156 -9.77 17.15 2.87
N PRO A 157 -11.08 17.41 2.73
CA PRO A 157 -12.14 16.77 3.54
C PRO A 157 -12.12 15.24 3.55
N GLU A 158 -11.57 14.62 2.51
CA GLU A 158 -11.48 13.18 2.28
C GLU A 158 -10.71 12.47 3.40
N PHE A 159 -9.73 13.13 4.02
CA PHE A 159 -8.96 12.58 5.14
C PHE A 159 -9.67 12.70 6.49
N LYS A 160 -10.78 13.47 6.54
CA LYS A 160 -11.57 13.71 7.76
C LYS A 160 -12.82 12.84 7.84
N ILE A 161 -13.01 11.93 6.87
CA ILE A 161 -14.17 11.04 6.78
C ILE A 161 -13.94 9.82 7.67
N SER A 162 -15.00 9.34 8.34
CA SER A 162 -14.97 8.08 9.09
C SER A 162 -15.00 6.86 8.16
N GLU A 163 -14.55 5.71 8.65
CA GLU A 163 -14.48 4.47 7.86
C GLU A 163 -15.84 4.06 7.25
N ASP A 164 -16.92 4.08 8.03
CA ASP A 164 -18.28 3.78 7.54
C ASP A 164 -18.71 4.66 6.35
N LYS A 165 -18.35 5.95 6.39
CA LYS A 165 -18.70 6.92 5.35
C LYS A 165 -17.79 6.78 4.13
N TYR A 166 -16.55 6.37 4.35
CA TYR A 166 -15.63 6.02 3.27
C TYR A 166 -16.16 4.82 2.48
N GLU A 167 -16.64 3.78 3.17
CA GLU A 167 -17.22 2.59 2.53
C GLU A 167 -18.45 2.94 1.67
N LEU A 168 -19.33 3.81 2.19
CA LEU A 168 -20.47 4.34 1.44
C LEU A 168 -20.05 5.08 0.16
N LEU A 169 -19.02 5.94 0.24
CA LEU A 169 -18.50 6.66 -0.92
C LEU A 169 -17.93 5.72 -1.97
N ASP A 170 -17.20 4.68 -1.56
CA ASP A 170 -16.60 3.73 -2.48
C ASP A 170 -17.65 2.89 -3.21
N MET A 171 -18.67 2.44 -2.48
CA MET A 171 -19.84 1.76 -3.07
C MET A 171 -20.59 2.66 -4.05
N ALA A 172 -20.89 3.90 -3.64
CA ALA A 172 -21.62 4.85 -4.48
C ALA A 172 -20.85 5.16 -5.77
N ARG A 173 -19.54 5.41 -5.66
CA ARG A 173 -18.65 5.64 -6.79
C ARG A 173 -18.61 4.46 -7.76
N SER A 174 -18.50 3.23 -7.24
CA SER A 174 -18.47 2.02 -8.04
C SER A 174 -19.76 1.81 -8.86
N VAL A 175 -20.89 2.31 -8.38
CA VAL A 175 -22.16 2.32 -9.11
C VAL A 175 -22.21 3.48 -10.11
N LEU A 176 -21.77 4.66 -9.71
CA LEU A 176 -21.82 5.88 -10.54
C LEU A 176 -20.89 5.81 -11.74
N ILE A 177 -19.67 5.29 -11.60
CA ILE A 177 -18.68 5.16 -12.70
C ILE A 177 -19.17 4.21 -13.80
N LYS A 178 -20.00 3.21 -13.45
CA LYS A 178 -20.62 2.32 -14.46
C LYS A 178 -21.57 3.09 -15.38
N HIS A 179 -22.15 4.18 -14.88
CA HIS A 179 -22.99 5.09 -15.64
C HIS A 179 -22.12 6.21 -16.24
N LYS A 180 -21.36 5.88 -17.30
CA LYS A 180 -20.51 6.86 -17.98
C LYS A 180 -21.38 7.92 -18.69
N PRO A 181 -21.13 9.22 -18.47
CA PRO A 181 -21.79 10.28 -19.24
C PRO A 181 -21.37 10.19 -20.71
N ARG A 182 -22.30 10.55 -21.62
CA ARG A 182 -22.04 10.61 -23.05
C ARG A 182 -21.31 11.91 -23.38
N ALA A 183 -20.62 11.96 -24.51
CA ALA A 183 -19.91 13.16 -24.97
C ALA A 183 -20.85 14.39 -25.07
N GLU A 184 -22.12 14.16 -25.38
CA GLU A 184 -23.18 15.17 -25.46
C GLU A 184 -23.51 15.81 -24.09
N ASP A 185 -23.31 15.09 -22.99
CA ASP A 185 -23.58 15.61 -21.65
C ASP A 185 -22.54 16.67 -21.23
N PHE A 186 -21.37 16.71 -21.88
CA PHE A 186 -20.29 17.67 -21.60
C PHE A 186 -20.51 19.07 -22.20
N ILE A 187 -21.59 19.26 -22.96
CA ILE A 187 -21.92 20.57 -23.56
C ILE A 187 -22.29 21.58 -22.46
N ASP A 188 -22.89 21.13 -21.36
CA ASP A 188 -23.26 21.96 -20.20
C ASP A 188 -22.71 21.34 -18.89
N PRO A 189 -21.48 21.73 -18.48
CA PRO A 189 -20.84 21.19 -17.29
C PRO A 189 -21.61 21.45 -15.99
N GLU A 190 -22.30 22.58 -15.89
CA GLU A 190 -23.09 22.94 -14.70
C GLU A 190 -24.31 22.03 -14.56
N LYS A 191 -25.04 21.83 -15.66
CA LYS A 191 -26.17 20.92 -15.69
C LYS A 191 -25.74 19.47 -15.42
N MET A 192 -24.64 19.02 -16.04
CA MET A 192 -24.09 17.70 -15.75
C MET A 192 -23.78 17.55 -14.26
N ARG A 193 -23.04 18.50 -13.68
CA ARG A 193 -22.66 18.47 -12.27
C ARG A 193 -23.89 18.40 -11.36
N MET A 194 -24.94 19.18 -11.65
CA MET A 194 -26.20 19.14 -10.91
C MET A 194 -26.90 17.77 -11.03
N THR A 195 -26.93 17.18 -12.23
CA THR A 195 -27.50 15.85 -12.45
C THR A 195 -26.76 14.78 -11.65
N PHE A 196 -25.42 14.75 -11.72
CA PHE A 196 -24.61 13.80 -10.95
C PHE A 196 -24.70 14.03 -9.45
N TYR A 197 -24.86 15.28 -9.01
CA TYR A 197 -25.12 15.59 -7.61
C TYR A 197 -26.45 14.98 -7.13
N ASN A 198 -27.53 15.15 -7.89
CA ASN A 198 -28.83 14.60 -7.50
C ASN A 198 -28.81 13.07 -7.47
N ILE A 199 -28.26 12.42 -8.51
CA ILE A 199 -28.11 10.97 -8.56
C ILE A 199 -27.23 10.47 -7.40
N GLY A 200 -26.10 11.13 -7.17
CA GLY A 200 -25.17 10.76 -6.11
C GLY A 200 -25.76 10.90 -4.73
N LYS A 201 -26.57 11.94 -4.50
CA LYS A 201 -27.28 12.17 -3.24
C LYS A 201 -28.29 11.06 -2.96
N ASP A 202 -29.13 10.73 -3.93
CA ASP A 202 -30.15 9.69 -3.78
C ASP A 202 -29.50 8.32 -3.54
N LEU A 203 -28.44 8.02 -4.29
CA LEU A 203 -27.66 6.79 -4.13
C LEU A 203 -27.01 6.68 -2.75
N LEU A 204 -26.36 7.74 -2.26
CA LEU A 204 -25.75 7.74 -0.93
C LEU A 204 -26.79 7.59 0.17
N GLN A 205 -27.97 8.18 0.01
CA GLN A 205 -29.08 8.01 0.94
C GLN A 205 -29.54 6.55 0.98
N GLU A 206 -29.83 5.93 -0.17
CA GLU A 206 -30.22 4.51 -0.23
C GLU A 206 -29.16 3.57 0.36
N LEU A 207 -27.88 3.82 0.08
CA LEU A 207 -26.78 3.02 0.62
C LEU A 207 -26.64 3.19 2.14
N SER A 208 -26.82 4.42 2.64
CA SER A 208 -26.78 4.70 4.08
C SER A 208 -27.88 3.98 4.84
N GLU A 209 -29.09 3.92 4.27
CA GLU A 209 -30.24 3.21 4.83
C GLU A 209 -29.99 1.69 4.84
N LYS A 210 -29.43 1.13 3.75
CA LYS A 210 -29.10 -0.30 3.65
C LYS A 210 -28.00 -0.74 4.61
N GLN A 211 -26.98 0.08 4.80
CA GLN A 211 -25.85 -0.21 5.69
C GLN A 211 -26.12 0.18 7.17
N GLY A 212 -27.27 0.81 7.45
CA GLY A 212 -27.62 1.27 8.80
C GLY A 212 -26.77 2.44 9.29
N VAL A 213 -26.11 3.17 8.39
CA VAL A 213 -25.29 4.34 8.71
C VAL A 213 -26.17 5.58 8.72
N ARG A 214 -26.27 6.26 9.87
CA ARG A 214 -27.05 7.50 9.97
C ARG A 214 -26.24 8.69 9.45
N LEU A 215 -26.74 9.33 8.40
CA LEU A 215 -26.19 10.56 7.86
C LEU A 215 -27.09 11.75 8.20
N THR A 216 -26.50 12.82 8.72
CA THR A 216 -27.17 14.12 8.78
C THR A 216 -27.28 14.73 7.39
N PHE A 217 -28.16 15.72 7.23
CA PHE A 217 -28.30 16.46 5.97
C PHE A 217 -26.98 17.12 5.52
N SER A 218 -26.18 17.63 6.47
CA SER A 218 -24.87 18.21 6.16
C SER A 218 -23.89 17.15 5.67
N GLU A 219 -23.84 16.00 6.34
CA GLU A 219 -22.93 14.92 5.95
C GLU A 219 -23.29 14.33 4.60
N LEU A 220 -24.57 14.13 4.32
CA LEU A 220 -25.03 13.67 3.00
C LEU A 220 -24.61 14.65 1.90
N LYS A 221 -24.77 15.95 2.13
CA LYS A 221 -24.33 17.00 1.21
C LYS A 221 -22.80 16.97 1.00
N ASP A 222 -22.04 16.85 2.07
CA ASP A 222 -20.57 16.83 2.02
C ASP A 222 -20.06 15.59 1.29
N LEU A 223 -20.62 14.40 1.58
CA LEU A 223 -20.29 13.16 0.87
C LEU A 223 -20.68 13.23 -0.62
N THR A 224 -21.85 13.79 -0.93
CA THR A 224 -22.28 13.97 -2.34
C THR A 224 -21.31 14.85 -3.11
N ASN A 225 -20.86 15.97 -2.51
CA ASN A 225 -19.87 16.85 -3.14
C ASN A 225 -18.54 16.13 -3.41
N ILE A 226 -18.10 15.28 -2.48
CA ILE A 226 -16.88 14.48 -2.65
C ILE A 226 -17.08 13.46 -3.78
N LEU A 227 -18.21 12.76 -3.80
CA LEU A 227 -18.53 11.80 -4.85
C LEU A 227 -18.51 12.44 -6.24
N VAL A 228 -19.15 13.61 -6.41
CA VAL A 228 -19.18 14.35 -7.68
C VAL A 228 -17.78 14.78 -8.11
N ARG A 229 -16.96 15.28 -7.16
CA ARG A 229 -15.57 15.70 -7.39
C ARG A 229 -14.71 14.59 -8.00
N TYR A 230 -14.87 13.33 -7.57
CA TYR A 230 -14.08 12.19 -8.06
C TYR A 230 -14.73 11.37 -9.18
N THR A 231 -15.90 11.79 -9.67
CA THR A 231 -16.59 11.09 -10.76
C THR A 231 -16.63 11.92 -12.04
N VAL A 232 -17.22 13.11 -11.98
CA VAL A 232 -17.32 14.05 -13.11
C VAL A 232 -16.46 15.29 -12.94
N GLY A 233 -15.85 15.44 -11.76
CA GLY A 233 -14.94 16.52 -11.44
C GLY A 233 -13.46 16.25 -11.76
N PHE A 234 -12.61 17.20 -11.38
CA PHE A 234 -11.14 17.11 -11.52
C PHE A 234 -10.47 16.54 -10.26
N GLY A 235 -11.23 15.86 -9.39
CA GLY A 235 -10.70 15.26 -8.17
C GLY A 235 -10.05 16.31 -7.27
N LEU A 236 -8.85 15.99 -6.79
CA LEU A 236 -8.09 16.86 -5.89
C LEU A 236 -7.65 18.18 -6.54
N ILE A 237 -7.52 18.23 -7.87
CA ILE A 237 -7.12 19.46 -8.57
C ILE A 237 -8.16 20.57 -8.34
N GLU A 238 -9.44 20.22 -8.20
CA GLU A 238 -10.47 21.22 -7.86
C GLU A 238 -10.22 21.88 -6.51
N VAL A 239 -9.63 21.15 -5.56
CA VAL A 239 -9.32 21.70 -4.25
C VAL A 239 -8.16 22.68 -4.35
N LEU A 240 -7.16 22.37 -5.17
CA LEU A 240 -6.03 23.26 -5.44
C LEU A 240 -6.46 24.51 -6.22
N LEU A 241 -7.31 24.35 -7.23
CA LEU A 241 -7.82 25.46 -8.05
C LEU A 241 -8.74 26.43 -7.27
N LYS A 242 -9.27 26.01 -6.12
CA LYS A 242 -10.03 26.89 -5.23
C LYS A 242 -9.14 27.79 -4.37
N ASP A 243 -7.85 27.50 -4.29
CA ASP A 243 -6.94 28.33 -3.50
C ASP A 243 -6.54 29.57 -4.27
N GLU A 244 -7.05 30.74 -3.86
CA GLU A 244 -6.71 32.04 -4.44
C GLU A 244 -5.23 32.41 -4.32
N ARG A 245 -4.48 31.77 -3.41
CA ARG A 245 -3.02 31.97 -3.25
C ARG A 245 -2.21 31.16 -4.26
N VAL A 246 -2.80 30.19 -4.95
CA VAL A 246 -2.14 29.35 -5.95
C VAL A 246 -2.34 29.94 -7.33
N GLN A 247 -1.24 30.26 -8.01
CA GLN A 247 -1.26 30.82 -9.37
C GLN A 247 -1.00 29.74 -10.43
N ASP A 248 0.02 28.92 -10.19
CA ASP A 248 0.48 27.89 -11.13
C ASP A 248 0.50 26.52 -10.47
N ILE A 249 -0.01 25.50 -11.18
CA ILE A 249 0.03 24.10 -10.75
C ILE A 249 0.78 23.29 -11.80
N THR A 250 1.94 22.75 -11.43
CA THR A 250 2.74 21.86 -12.29
C THR A 250 2.63 20.43 -11.80
N VAL A 251 2.15 19.52 -12.64
CA VAL A 251 2.12 18.08 -12.36
C VAL A 251 3.27 17.41 -13.11
N ASN A 252 4.27 16.93 -12.37
CA ASN A 252 5.33 16.11 -12.95
C ASN A 252 4.80 14.69 -13.24
N GLY A 253 5.19 14.13 -14.39
CA GLY A 253 4.90 12.74 -14.76
C GLY A 253 5.41 11.73 -13.71
N PRO A 254 4.90 10.49 -13.71
CA PRO A 254 4.78 9.66 -12.51
C PRO A 254 6.11 9.33 -11.84
N ILE A 255 6.07 9.30 -10.51
CA ILE A 255 7.11 8.69 -9.66
C ILE A 255 7.11 7.18 -9.95
N GLY A 256 8.18 6.68 -10.56
CA GLY A 256 8.36 5.26 -10.88
C GLY A 256 8.64 4.92 -12.34
N GLN A 257 8.75 5.90 -13.25
CA GLN A 257 9.19 5.67 -14.64
C GLN A 257 10.62 6.13 -14.95
N THR A 258 11.32 6.71 -13.98
CA THR A 258 12.76 6.98 -14.09
C THR A 258 13.51 6.02 -13.16
N PRO A 259 14.51 5.27 -13.69
CA PRO A 259 15.20 4.20 -12.98
C PRO A 259 15.99 4.68 -11.75
#